data_AF-A0A7S2M703-F1
#
_entry.id   AF-A0A7S2M703-F1
#
_cell.length_a   1.000
_cell.length_b   1.000
_cell.length_c   1.000
_cell.angle_alpha   90.00
_cell.angle_beta   90.00
_cell.angle_gamma   90.00
#
_symmetry.space_group_name_H-M   'P 1'
#
loop_
_entity.id
_entity.type
_entity.pdbx_description
1 polymer ?
#
loop_
_entity_poly.entity_id
_entity_poly.type
_entity_poly.pdbx_seq_one_letter_code
_entity_poly.pdbx_strand_id
1 'polypeptide(L)'
;MTDPKDKTTPTVPLEKELQEIMKLVTMFTLLGAALSFLFGRAPGTLPDDIIKELAPSIVVVCGFLISYEFCDVMGVGMAKGRKGILEQSYKDLPAKEDEEVYLRQRVLTNQLEQMPLFIVGTFLCALLVNGKVASILSLVWVVLRRMYASTYKRAGGKKLKQIGLAKFTVPCYFICNTMVMAAGIQAVRGYVR
;
A
#
# COMPACT_ATOMS: atom_id res chain seq x y z
N MET A 1 -38.88 -4.21 -26.79
CA MET A 1 -38.56 -3.41 -25.60
C MET A 1 -38.51 -4.38 -24.43
N THR A 2 -37.36 -5.01 -24.18
CA THR A 2 -37.20 -6.04 -23.14
C THR A 2 -36.83 -5.37 -21.82
N ASP A 3 -37.67 -5.62 -20.84
CA ASP A 3 -37.59 -5.19 -19.44
C ASP A 3 -36.17 -5.41 -18.85
N PRO A 4 -35.47 -4.36 -18.39
CA PRO A 4 -34.17 -4.51 -17.76
C PRO A 4 -34.37 -5.16 -16.39
N LYS A 5 -34.23 -6.48 -16.33
CA LYS A 5 -34.19 -7.24 -15.07
C LYS A 5 -33.20 -6.58 -14.12
N ASP A 6 -33.77 -5.92 -13.12
CA ASP A 6 -33.12 -5.40 -11.93
C ASP A 6 -32.36 -6.53 -11.25
N LYS A 7 -31.07 -6.65 -11.57
CA LYS A 7 -30.14 -7.52 -10.86
C LYS A 7 -29.78 -6.78 -9.58
N THR A 8 -30.65 -6.87 -8.59
CA THR A 8 -30.33 -6.47 -7.21
C THR A 8 -29.09 -7.26 -6.78
N THR A 9 -27.96 -6.56 -6.75
CA THR A 9 -26.71 -7.11 -6.24
C THR A 9 -26.96 -7.56 -4.80
N PRO A 10 -26.73 -8.83 -4.44
CA PRO A 10 -27.00 -9.28 -3.08
C PRO A 10 -26.18 -8.45 -2.10
N THR A 11 -26.87 -7.69 -1.24
CA THR A 11 -26.24 -6.91 -0.19
C THR A 11 -25.71 -7.86 0.87
N VAL A 12 -24.42 -7.75 1.19
CA VAL A 12 -23.87 -8.49 2.33
C VAL A 12 -24.53 -7.91 3.58
N PRO A 13 -25.08 -8.74 4.49
CA PRO A 13 -25.63 -8.24 5.74
C PRO A 13 -24.56 -7.49 6.53
N LEU A 14 -24.86 -6.28 7.01
CA LEU A 14 -23.96 -5.42 7.78
C LEU A 14 -23.25 -6.17 8.91
N GLU A 15 -23.96 -7.07 9.59
CA GLU A 15 -23.41 -7.90 10.67
C GLU A 15 -22.23 -8.76 10.20
N LYS A 16 -22.29 -9.33 8.99
CA LYS A 16 -21.20 -10.14 8.44
C LYS A 16 -19.99 -9.28 8.11
N GLU A 17 -20.20 -8.08 7.56
CA GLU A 17 -19.10 -7.14 7.29
C GLU A 17 -18.41 -6.72 8.59
N LEU A 18 -19.16 -6.39 9.63
CA LEU A 18 -18.63 -6.07 10.95
C LEU A 18 -17.84 -7.23 11.55
N GLN A 19 -18.33 -8.47 11.43
CA GLN A 19 -17.60 -9.66 11.88
C GLN A 19 -16.26 -9.83 11.17
N GLU A 20 -16.20 -9.62 9.85
CA GLU A 20 -14.94 -9.69 9.10
C GLU A 20 -13.97 -8.57 9.47
N ILE A 21 -14.46 -7.34 9.66
CA ILE A 21 -13.65 -6.21 10.14
C ILE A 21 -13.07 -6.52 11.53
N MET A 22 -13.88 -7.03 12.46
CA MET A 22 -13.43 -7.35 13.81
C MET A 22 -12.37 -8.45 13.83
N LYS A 23 -12.47 -9.45 12.93
CA LYS A 23 -11.41 -10.46 12.74
C LYS A 23 -10.10 -9.82 12.29
N LEU A 24 -10.15 -8.93 11.29
CA LEU A 24 -8.96 -8.23 10.79
C LEU A 24 -8.32 -7.34 11.85
N VAL A 25 -9.12 -6.57 12.59
CA VAL A 25 -8.64 -5.73 13.70
C VAL A 25 -7.95 -6.60 14.75
N THR A 26 -8.60 -7.68 15.18
CA THR A 26 -8.03 -8.61 16.19
C THR A 26 -6.69 -9.17 15.72
N MET A 27 -6.63 -9.64 14.46
CA MET A 27 -5.41 -10.18 13.87
C MET A 27 -4.27 -9.15 13.84
N PHE A 28 -4.53 -7.93 13.36
CA PHE A 28 -3.51 -6.89 13.31
C PHE A 28 -3.08 -6.42 14.70
N THR A 29 -3.99 -6.38 15.68
CA THR A 29 -3.66 -6.12 17.09
C THR A 29 -2.70 -7.16 17.64
N LEU A 30 -2.95 -8.46 17.38
CA LEU A 30 -2.07 -9.54 17.83
C LEU A 30 -0.69 -9.46 17.17
N LEU A 31 -0.63 -9.23 15.86
CA LEU A 31 0.63 -9.08 15.13
C LEU A 31 1.41 -7.83 15.59
N GLY A 32 0.72 -6.70 15.76
CA GLY A 32 1.29 -5.47 16.26
C GLY A 32 1.81 -5.61 17.69
N ALA A 33 1.08 -6.32 18.55
CA ALA A 33 1.52 -6.65 19.90
C ALA A 33 2.77 -7.51 19.86
N ALA A 34 2.78 -8.59 19.07
CA ALA A 34 3.96 -9.43 18.91
C ALA A 34 5.19 -8.60 18.48
N LEU A 35 5.03 -7.73 17.48
CA LEU A 35 6.12 -6.86 17.01
C LEU A 35 6.60 -5.88 18.10
N SER A 36 5.66 -5.22 18.80
CA SER A 36 5.93 -4.25 19.85
C SER A 36 6.59 -4.90 21.08
N PHE A 37 6.16 -6.07 21.52
CA PHE A 37 6.71 -6.73 22.70
C PHE A 37 8.02 -7.45 22.42
N LEU A 38 8.21 -8.04 21.24
CA LEU A 38 9.43 -8.78 20.91
C LEU A 38 10.58 -7.88 20.44
N PHE A 39 10.26 -6.80 19.74
CA PHE A 39 11.28 -5.94 19.11
C PHE A 39 11.19 -4.46 19.53
N GLY A 40 10.13 -4.07 20.24
CA GLY A 40 9.94 -2.70 20.68
C GLY A 40 10.92 -2.31 21.77
N ARG A 41 11.26 -1.02 21.79
CA ARG A 41 12.10 -0.40 22.82
C ARG A 41 11.45 -0.47 24.20
N ALA A 42 12.23 -0.07 25.21
CA ALA A 42 11.68 0.22 26.52
C ALA A 42 10.52 1.23 26.37
N PRO A 43 9.33 0.93 26.91
CA PRO A 43 8.21 1.85 26.82
C PRO A 43 8.56 3.22 27.43
N GLY A 44 8.16 4.30 26.75
CA GLY A 44 8.41 5.67 27.17
C GLY A 44 9.78 6.22 26.72
N THR A 45 10.63 5.42 26.07
CA THR A 45 11.93 5.89 25.57
C THR A 45 11.90 6.16 24.07
N LEU A 46 12.61 7.20 23.67
CA LEU A 46 12.97 7.48 22.28
C LEU A 46 14.35 6.86 21.97
N PRO A 47 14.70 6.67 20.70
CA PRO A 47 16.05 6.25 20.35
C PRO A 47 17.09 7.32 20.69
N ASP A 48 18.26 6.89 21.19
CA ASP A 48 19.37 7.77 21.54
C ASP A 48 19.89 8.56 20.33
N ASP A 49 19.90 7.91 19.16
CA ASP A 49 20.24 8.52 17.87
C ASP A 49 19.09 8.31 16.88
N ILE A 50 18.23 9.32 16.81
CA ILE A 50 17.07 9.34 15.90
C ILE A 50 17.51 9.19 14.44
N ILE A 51 18.63 9.81 14.05
CA ILE A 51 19.09 9.79 12.66
C ILE A 51 19.52 8.39 12.28
N LYS A 52 20.31 7.72 13.13
CA LYS A 52 20.76 6.34 12.87
C LYS A 52 19.60 5.35 12.78
N GLU A 53 18.55 5.55 13.56
CA GLU A 53 17.36 4.69 13.55
C GLU A 53 16.45 4.94 12.35
N LEU A 54 16.33 6.20 11.92
CA LEU A 54 15.50 6.56 10.77
C LEU A 54 16.18 6.36 9.42
N ALA A 55 17.50 6.57 9.35
CA ALA A 55 18.24 6.60 8.09
C ALA A 55 17.99 5.38 7.18
N PRO A 56 18.00 4.13 7.69
CA PRO A 56 17.70 2.95 6.85
C PRO A 56 16.30 3.00 6.24
N SER A 57 15.29 3.40 7.02
CA SER A 57 13.91 3.57 6.53
C SER A 57 13.78 4.71 5.54
N ILE A 58 14.49 5.83 5.76
CA ILE A 58 14.54 6.97 4.82
C ILE A 58 15.11 6.51 3.48
N VAL A 59 16.23 5.76 3.47
CA VAL A 59 16.83 5.24 2.23
C VAL A 59 15.83 4.37 1.45
N VAL A 60 15.10 3.49 2.14
CA VAL A 60 14.07 2.64 1.52
C VAL A 60 12.93 3.49 0.93
N VAL A 61 12.43 4.48 1.69
CA VAL A 61 11.37 5.39 1.23
C VAL A 61 11.84 6.21 0.02
N CYS A 62 13.04 6.78 0.06
CA CYS A 62 13.63 7.50 -1.07
C CYS A 62 13.74 6.60 -2.31
N GLY A 63 14.23 5.37 -2.15
CA GLY A 63 14.29 4.40 -3.25
C GLY A 63 12.91 4.08 -3.84
N PHE A 64 11.89 3.95 -2.99
CA PHE A 64 10.51 3.80 -3.45
C PHE A 64 10.00 5.03 -4.20
N LEU A 65 10.20 6.23 -3.68
CA LEU A 65 9.73 7.48 -4.29
C LEU A 65 10.39 7.74 -5.64
N ILE A 66 11.70 7.50 -5.75
CA ILE A 66 12.43 7.55 -7.02
C ILE A 66 11.82 6.54 -7.99
N SER A 67 11.61 5.28 -7.58
CA SER A 67 10.99 4.28 -8.45
C SER A 67 9.54 4.63 -8.81
N TYR A 68 8.77 5.22 -7.90
CA TYR A 68 7.41 5.66 -8.15
C TYR A 68 7.38 6.74 -9.23
N GLU A 69 8.24 7.75 -9.12
CA GLU A 69 8.31 8.85 -10.09
C GLU A 69 8.71 8.34 -11.47
N PHE A 70 9.85 7.64 -11.57
CA PHE A 70 10.37 7.18 -12.85
C PHE A 70 9.53 6.06 -13.48
N CYS A 71 9.05 5.08 -12.70
CA CYS A 71 8.41 3.90 -13.26
C CYS A 71 6.89 4.00 -13.40
N ASP A 72 6.24 4.79 -12.54
CA ASP A 72 4.78 4.84 -12.46
C ASP A 72 4.24 6.20 -12.95
N VAL A 73 4.73 7.33 -12.44
CA VAL A 73 4.30 8.67 -12.89
C VAL A 73 4.74 8.93 -14.34
N MET A 74 6.04 8.95 -14.59
CA MET A 74 6.58 9.11 -15.95
C MET A 74 6.13 7.96 -16.86
N GLY A 75 5.98 6.75 -16.29
CA GLY A 75 5.47 5.59 -17.01
C GLY A 75 4.08 5.82 -17.61
N VAL A 76 3.16 6.47 -16.89
CA VAL A 76 1.85 6.88 -17.42
C VAL A 76 2.00 7.97 -18.47
N GLY A 77 2.82 9.00 -18.20
CA GLY A 77 3.08 10.09 -19.14
C GLY A 77 3.59 9.60 -20.50
N MET A 78 4.57 8.70 -20.50
CA MET A 78 5.10 8.08 -21.73
C MET A 78 4.04 7.26 -22.48
N ALA A 79 3.15 6.56 -21.77
CA ALA A 79 2.08 5.80 -22.42
C ALA A 79 1.06 6.74 -23.06
N LYS A 80 0.65 7.81 -22.37
CA LYS A 80 -0.23 8.85 -22.93
C LYS A 80 0.42 9.56 -24.13
N GLY A 81 1.70 9.89 -24.04
CA GLY A 81 2.45 10.54 -25.12
C GLY A 81 2.51 9.68 -26.38
N ARG A 82 2.80 8.38 -26.26
CA ARG A 82 2.80 7.45 -27.41
C ARG A 82 1.44 7.27 -28.08
N LYS A 83 0.35 7.66 -27.40
CA LYS A 83 -1.02 7.60 -27.90
C LYS A 83 -1.55 8.97 -28.31
N GLY A 84 -0.72 10.02 -28.29
CA GLY A 84 -1.12 11.39 -28.61
C GLY A 84 -2.17 11.98 -27.65
N ILE A 85 -2.34 11.41 -26.46
CA ILE A 85 -3.38 11.81 -25.51
C ILE A 85 -3.01 13.12 -24.79
N LEU A 86 -1.71 13.40 -24.62
CA LEU A 86 -1.24 14.57 -23.87
C LEU A 86 -1.62 15.91 -24.53
N GLU A 87 -1.88 15.91 -25.84
CA GLU A 87 -2.18 17.10 -26.63
C GLU A 87 -3.70 17.27 -26.86
N GLN A 88 -4.51 16.29 -26.45
CA GLN A 88 -5.94 16.28 -26.67
C GLN A 88 -6.68 17.07 -25.58
N SER A 89 -7.73 17.80 -25.98
CA SER A 89 -8.65 18.38 -25.00
C SER A 89 -9.55 17.29 -24.41
N TYR A 90 -10.16 17.54 -23.26
CA TYR A 90 -11.08 16.58 -22.62
C TYR A 90 -12.21 16.12 -23.55
N LYS A 91 -12.68 16.98 -24.46
CA LYS A 91 -13.76 16.66 -25.41
C LYS A 91 -13.31 15.70 -26.52
N ASP A 92 -12.01 15.67 -26.79
CA ASP A 92 -11.41 14.88 -27.87
C ASP A 92 -10.90 13.52 -27.36
N LEU A 93 -10.92 13.30 -26.04
CA LEU A 93 -10.51 12.04 -25.44
C LEU A 93 -11.44 10.90 -25.90
N PRO A 94 -10.87 9.72 -26.21
CA PRO A 94 -11.68 8.58 -26.57
C PRO A 94 -12.60 8.17 -25.40
N ALA A 95 -13.84 7.81 -25.72
CA ALA A 95 -14.81 7.34 -24.72
C ALA A 95 -14.31 6.10 -23.92
N LYS A 96 -13.41 5.33 -24.52
CA LYS A 96 -12.73 4.20 -23.88
C LYS A 96 -11.23 4.43 -23.88
N GLU A 97 -10.64 4.47 -22.69
CA GLU A 97 -9.19 4.63 -22.52
C GLU A 97 -8.42 3.44 -23.13
N ASP A 98 -7.26 3.73 -23.70
CA ASP A 98 -6.33 2.71 -24.20
C ASP A 98 -5.90 1.78 -23.05
N GLU A 99 -5.86 0.48 -23.32
CA GLU A 99 -5.60 -0.52 -22.28
C GLU A 99 -4.23 -0.33 -21.60
N GLU A 100 -3.18 0.06 -22.33
CA GLU A 100 -1.87 0.29 -21.72
C GLU A 100 -1.92 1.48 -20.76
N VAL A 101 -2.57 2.57 -21.18
CA VAL A 101 -2.72 3.78 -20.37
C VAL A 101 -3.52 3.46 -19.12
N TYR A 102 -4.66 2.77 -19.28
CA TYR A 102 -5.51 2.33 -18.18
C TYR A 102 -4.74 1.48 -17.15
N LEU A 103 -4.03 0.44 -17.60
CA LEU A 103 -3.29 -0.45 -16.69
C LEU A 103 -2.21 0.29 -15.91
N ARG A 104 -1.46 1.18 -16.57
CA ARG A 104 -0.44 2.01 -15.90
C ARG A 104 -1.06 3.01 -14.93
N GLN A 105 -2.16 3.66 -15.32
CA GLN A 105 -2.90 4.58 -14.47
C GLN A 105 -3.44 3.87 -13.22
N ARG A 106 -3.97 2.65 -13.37
CA ARG A 106 -4.39 1.82 -12.24
C ARG A 106 -3.24 1.49 -11.30
N VAL A 107 -2.06 1.16 -11.82
CA VAL A 107 -0.87 0.96 -10.97
C VAL A 107 -0.54 2.23 -10.21
N LEU A 108 -0.44 3.38 -10.90
CA LEU A 108 -0.15 4.67 -10.30
C LEU A 108 -1.11 4.99 -9.15
N THR A 109 -2.41 4.91 -9.39
CA THR A 109 -3.44 5.18 -8.38
C THR A 109 -3.34 4.23 -7.19
N ASN A 110 -3.15 2.92 -7.43
CA ASN A 110 -2.98 1.97 -6.33
C ASN A 110 -1.71 2.23 -5.51
N GLN A 111 -0.63 2.74 -6.11
CA GLN A 111 0.58 3.13 -5.36
C GLN A 111 0.31 4.37 -4.53
N LEU A 112 -0.36 5.37 -5.10
CA LEU A 112 -0.72 6.61 -4.43
C LEU A 112 -1.60 6.36 -3.19
N GLU A 113 -2.61 5.50 -3.31
CA GLU A 113 -3.52 5.16 -2.20
C GLU A 113 -2.81 4.49 -1.02
N GLN A 114 -1.77 3.70 -1.28
CA GLN A 114 -1.05 2.94 -0.25
C GLN A 114 0.14 3.69 0.34
N MET A 115 0.64 4.71 -0.36
CA MET A 115 1.86 5.42 0.00
C MET A 115 1.76 6.17 1.34
N PRO A 116 0.69 6.91 1.69
CA PRO A 116 0.60 7.61 2.97
C PRO A 116 0.72 6.65 4.16
N LEU A 117 -0.03 5.56 4.14
CA LEU A 117 0.00 4.55 5.19
C LEU A 117 1.38 3.90 5.31
N PHE A 118 2.02 3.61 4.17
CA PHE A 118 3.36 3.05 4.14
C PHE A 118 4.41 3.99 4.76
N ILE A 119 4.46 5.25 4.33
CA ILE A 119 5.48 6.21 4.78
C ILE A 119 5.29 6.51 6.27
N VAL A 120 4.07 6.87 6.67
CA VAL A 120 3.77 7.22 8.07
C VAL A 120 3.96 6.00 8.96
N GLY A 121 3.44 4.84 8.57
CA GLY A 121 3.60 3.59 9.34
C GLY A 121 5.05 3.17 9.51
N THR A 122 5.88 3.31 8.46
CA THR A 122 7.31 3.00 8.52
C THR A 122 8.03 3.91 9.50
N PHE A 123 7.81 5.22 9.44
CA PHE A 123 8.47 6.16 10.34
C PHE A 123 7.99 6.03 11.79
N LEU A 124 6.69 5.86 12.03
CA LEU A 124 6.16 5.60 13.37
C LEU A 124 6.74 4.32 13.95
N CYS A 125 6.80 3.24 13.16
CA CYS A 125 7.40 1.99 13.61
C CYS A 125 8.91 2.14 13.86
N ALA A 126 9.63 2.88 13.02
CA ALA A 126 11.06 3.12 13.22
C ALA A 126 11.33 3.90 14.51
N LEU A 127 10.59 4.98 14.74
CA LEU A 127 10.74 5.86 15.90
C LEU A 127 10.32 5.21 17.21
N LEU A 128 9.14 4.58 17.22
CA LEU A 128 8.55 4.08 18.46
C LEU A 128 8.99 2.64 18.74
N VAL A 129 8.98 1.78 17.73
CA VAL A 129 9.22 0.34 17.90
C VAL A 129 10.71 0.00 17.72
N ASN A 130 11.21 0.02 16.48
CA ASN A 130 12.59 -0.36 16.14
C ASN A 130 12.92 0.02 14.69
N GLY A 131 14.00 0.79 14.45
CA GLY A 131 14.39 1.26 13.11
C GLY A 131 14.86 0.13 12.19
N LYS A 132 15.58 -0.86 12.73
CA LYS A 132 16.01 -2.03 11.94
C LYS A 132 14.83 -2.87 11.48
N VAL A 133 13.84 -3.13 12.34
CA VAL A 133 12.65 -3.89 11.97
C VAL A 133 11.80 -3.12 10.94
N ALA A 134 11.59 -1.82 11.17
CA ALA A 134 10.84 -0.97 10.24
C ALA A 134 11.49 -0.90 8.85
N SER A 135 12.83 -0.80 8.77
CA SER A 135 13.54 -0.77 7.50
C SER A 135 13.49 -2.10 6.73
N ILE A 136 13.58 -3.24 7.43
CA ILE A 136 13.42 -4.56 6.79
C ILE A 136 12.00 -4.73 6.26
N LEU A 137 10.99 -4.45 7.08
CA LEU A 137 9.58 -4.57 6.68
C LEU A 137 9.24 -3.63 5.52
N SER A 138 9.71 -2.39 5.57
CA SER A 138 9.50 -1.43 4.48
C SER A 138 10.21 -1.87 3.20
N LEU A 139 11.43 -2.43 3.26
CA LEU A 139 12.12 -2.95 2.09
C LEU A 139 11.34 -4.09 1.43
N VAL A 140 10.85 -5.05 2.23
CA VAL A 140 10.01 -6.16 1.73
C VAL A 140 8.75 -5.61 1.08
N TRP A 141 8.11 -4.62 1.69
CA TRP A 141 6.94 -3.95 1.11
C TRP A 141 7.27 -3.32 -0.25
N VAL A 142 8.36 -2.58 -0.36
CA VAL A 142 8.78 -1.92 -1.61
C VAL A 142 8.99 -2.95 -2.72
N VAL A 143 9.73 -4.03 -2.44
CA VAL A 143 9.97 -5.11 -3.41
C VAL A 143 8.64 -5.70 -3.91
N LEU A 144 7.74 -6.05 -3.01
CA LEU A 144 6.42 -6.59 -3.36
C LEU A 144 5.60 -5.61 -4.20
N ARG A 145 5.64 -4.31 -3.90
CA ARG A 145 4.94 -3.28 -4.67
C ARG A 145 5.52 -3.07 -6.06
N ARG A 146 6.83 -3.26 -6.25
CA ARG A 146 7.45 -3.23 -7.59
C ARG A 146 7.11 -4.48 -8.41
N MET A 147 7.04 -5.66 -7.77
CA MET A 147 6.57 -6.90 -8.41
C MET A 147 5.09 -6.81 -8.81
N TYR A 148 4.25 -6.23 -7.95
CA TYR A 148 2.86 -5.91 -8.23
C TYR A 148 2.75 -5.02 -9.48
N ALA A 149 3.44 -3.86 -9.48
CA ALA A 149 3.40 -2.91 -10.58
C ALA A 149 3.83 -3.53 -11.91
N SER A 150 4.93 -4.29 -11.89
CA SER A 150 5.45 -4.99 -13.09
C SER A 150 4.46 -6.03 -13.62
N THR A 151 3.84 -6.80 -12.72
CA THR A 151 2.87 -7.84 -13.09
C THR A 151 1.58 -7.23 -13.66
N TYR A 152 1.09 -6.17 -13.04
CA TYR A 152 -0.12 -5.46 -13.46
C TYR A 152 0.05 -4.81 -14.83
N LYS A 153 1.18 -4.12 -15.08
CA LYS A 153 1.47 -3.48 -16.38
C LYS A 153 1.56 -4.48 -17.53
N ARG A 154 1.92 -5.74 -17.25
CA ARG A 154 2.05 -6.82 -18.25
C ARG A 154 0.75 -7.62 -18.47
N ALA A 155 -0.37 -7.17 -17.90
CA ALA A 155 -1.61 -7.92 -17.89
C ALA A 155 -2.56 -7.63 -19.06
N GLY A 156 -2.09 -7.00 -20.14
CA GLY A 156 -2.91 -6.73 -21.33
C GLY A 156 -3.65 -7.98 -21.82
N GLY A 157 -4.93 -7.83 -22.11
CA GLY A 157 -5.82 -8.90 -22.58
C GLY A 157 -6.24 -9.91 -21.50
N LYS A 158 -5.80 -9.78 -20.24
CA LYS A 158 -6.15 -10.71 -19.16
C LYS A 158 -7.24 -10.15 -18.26
N LYS A 159 -8.13 -11.02 -17.77
CA LYS A 159 -9.09 -10.64 -16.72
C LYS A 159 -8.36 -10.42 -15.40
N LEU A 160 -8.77 -9.43 -14.61
CA LEU A 160 -8.12 -9.05 -13.34
C LEU A 160 -7.93 -10.24 -12.38
N LYS A 161 -8.90 -11.15 -12.31
CA LYS A 161 -8.85 -12.37 -11.48
C LYS A 161 -7.73 -13.33 -11.87
N GLN A 162 -7.29 -13.33 -13.14
CA GLN A 162 -6.27 -14.25 -13.65
C GLN A 162 -4.84 -13.74 -13.44
N ILE A 163 -4.67 -12.46 -13.09
CA ILE A 163 -3.34 -11.83 -12.95
C ILE A 163 -2.66 -12.27 -11.64
N GLY A 164 -3.45 -12.65 -10.63
CA GLY A 164 -2.92 -13.15 -9.36
C GLY A 164 -2.22 -12.07 -8.51
N LEU A 165 -2.72 -10.84 -8.54
CA LEU A 165 -2.11 -9.69 -7.84
C LEU A 165 -2.17 -9.80 -6.32
N ALA A 166 -3.15 -10.55 -5.78
CA ALA A 166 -3.38 -10.69 -4.35
C ALA A 166 -2.14 -11.21 -3.59
N LYS A 167 -1.32 -12.06 -4.24
CA LYS A 167 -0.08 -12.59 -3.65
C LYS A 167 0.96 -11.52 -3.29
N PHE A 168 0.87 -10.34 -3.89
CA PHE A 168 1.71 -9.19 -3.58
C PHE A 168 1.00 -8.21 -2.65
N THR A 169 -0.28 -7.94 -2.94
CA THR A 169 -1.05 -6.92 -2.25
C THR A 169 -1.38 -7.31 -0.81
N VAL A 170 -1.77 -8.57 -0.56
CA VAL A 170 -2.16 -9.03 0.78
C VAL A 170 -0.97 -8.93 1.75
N PRO A 171 0.23 -9.45 1.46
CA PRO A 171 1.37 -9.27 2.34
C PRO A 171 1.73 -7.80 2.59
N CYS A 172 1.60 -6.93 1.58
CA CYS A 172 1.80 -5.48 1.77
C CYS A 172 0.82 -4.88 2.80
N TYR A 173 -0.45 -5.29 2.77
CA TYR A 173 -1.43 -4.85 3.78
C TYR A 173 -1.07 -5.33 5.18
N PHE A 174 -0.59 -6.58 5.30
CA PHE A 174 -0.13 -7.10 6.58
C PHE A 174 1.05 -6.30 7.12
N ILE A 175 2.05 -6.00 6.28
CA ILE A 175 3.21 -5.22 6.68
C ILE A 175 2.80 -3.83 7.18
N CYS A 176 2.03 -3.07 6.40
CA CYS A 176 1.63 -1.71 6.78
C CYS A 176 0.79 -1.68 8.06
N ASN A 177 -0.26 -2.50 8.13
CA ASN A 177 -1.14 -2.52 9.31
C ASN A 177 -0.41 -3.01 10.56
N THR A 178 0.50 -3.98 10.43
CA THR A 178 1.30 -4.46 11.56
C THR A 178 2.24 -3.37 12.07
N MET A 179 2.92 -2.62 11.19
CA MET A 179 3.80 -1.51 11.59
C MET A 179 3.01 -0.41 12.32
N VAL A 180 1.86 0.01 11.79
CA VAL A 180 1.01 1.04 12.41
C VAL A 180 0.48 0.57 13.76
N MET A 181 -0.02 -0.67 13.83
CA MET A 181 -0.56 -1.22 15.07
C MET A 181 0.52 -1.41 16.14
N ALA A 182 1.70 -1.88 15.76
CA ALA A 182 2.84 -2.00 16.67
C ALA A 182 3.25 -0.63 17.23
N ALA A 183 3.30 0.40 16.38
CA ALA A 183 3.59 1.76 16.81
C ALA A 183 2.52 2.31 17.77
N GLY A 184 1.23 2.09 17.48
CA GLY A 184 0.13 2.48 18.35
C GLY A 184 0.18 1.79 19.72
N ILE A 185 0.39 0.48 19.74
CA ILE A 185 0.54 -0.30 20.99
C ILE A 185 1.74 0.19 21.79
N GLN A 186 2.88 0.44 21.12
CA GLN A 186 4.07 0.96 21.79
C GLN A 186 3.84 2.35 22.39
N ALA A 187 3.12 3.23 21.69
CA ALA A 187 2.74 4.54 22.20
C ALA A 187 1.88 4.43 23.46
N VAL A 188 0.86 3.55 23.46
CA VAL A 188 0.02 3.30 24.64
C VAL A 188 0.84 2.75 25.80
N ARG A 189 1.75 1.79 25.53
CA ARG A 189 2.65 1.24 26.55
C ARG A 189 3.54 2.32 27.18
N GLY A 190 3.97 3.29 26.39
CA GLY A 190 4.77 4.43 26.86
C GLY A 190 3.97 5.47 27.63
N TYR A 191 2.67 5.62 27.37
CA TYR A 191 1.81 6.57 28.07
C TYR A 191 1.33 6.07 29.44
N VAL A 192 1.11 4.76 29.57
CA VAL A 192 0.56 4.15 30.81
C VAL A 192 1.62 3.93 31.90
N ARG A 193 2.91 4.02 31.56
CA ARG A 193 4.03 3.92 32.51
C ARG A 193 4.52 5.29 32.93
#